data_AF-A0A974P279-F1
#
_entry.id   AF-A0A974P279-F1
#
_cell.length_a   1.000
_cell.length_b   1.000
_cell.length_c   1.000
_cell.angle_alpha   90.00
_cell.angle_beta   90.00
_cell.angle_gamma   90.00
#
_symmetry.space_group_name_H-M   'P 1'
#
loop_
_entity.id
_entity.type
_entity.pdbx_description
1 polymer ?
#
loop_
_entity_poly.entity_id
_entity_poly.type
_entity_poly.pdbx_seq_one_letter_code
_entity_poly.pdbx_strand_id
1 'polypeptide(L)'
;MGPERAVHWVTATSAPCTSLFKPVLFATGAPPVGPAPSDGYDRKSLWWRHERLHRALLADHAAGIALIADERDALEAGFRARIDRADDLAAAVADCWRRPRRPRRGGPRRWSPPGPAAQPTPAAGRG
;
A
#
# COMPACT_ATOMS: atom_id res chain seq x y z
N MET A 1 3.23 10.84 -26.80
CA MET A 1 2.53 9.63 -26.30
C MET A 1 1.16 10.07 -25.83
N GLY A 2 0.08 9.43 -26.32
CA GLY A 2 -1.27 9.72 -25.82
C GLY A 2 -1.46 9.19 -24.39
N PRO A 3 -2.47 9.68 -23.64
CA PRO A 3 -2.76 9.25 -22.27
C PRO A 3 -2.97 7.73 -22.16
N GLU A 4 -3.40 7.08 -23.25
CA GLU A 4 -3.58 5.63 -23.37
C GLU A 4 -2.31 4.80 -23.12
N ARG A 5 -1.12 5.41 -23.24
CA ARG A 5 0.18 4.74 -23.04
C ARG A 5 1.00 5.35 -21.90
N ALA A 6 0.46 6.32 -21.17
CA ALA A 6 1.15 6.95 -20.06
C ALA A 6 1.03 6.07 -18.80
N VAL A 7 2.18 5.62 -18.27
CA VAL A 7 2.22 4.88 -17.00
C VAL A 7 2.31 5.88 -15.86
N HIS A 8 1.32 5.86 -14.97
CA HIS A 8 1.32 6.63 -13.73
C HIS A 8 1.70 5.73 -12.55
N TRP A 9 2.33 6.30 -11.52
CA TRP A 9 2.76 5.55 -10.34
C TRP A 9 1.98 6.01 -9.11
N VAL A 10 1.25 5.09 -8.48
CA VAL A 10 0.37 5.40 -7.34
C VAL A 10 0.54 4.40 -6.22
N THR A 11 0.19 4.79 -5.00
CA THR A 11 0.29 3.91 -3.82
C THR A 11 -1.05 3.24 -3.49
N ALA A 12 -2.16 3.95 -3.70
CA ALA A 12 -3.52 3.57 -3.32
C ALA A 12 -3.70 3.31 -1.80
N THR A 13 -2.89 4.00 -0.98
CA THR A 13 -2.76 3.79 0.47
C THR A 13 -2.72 5.14 1.21
N SER A 14 -2.73 5.11 2.55
CA SER A 14 -2.87 6.31 3.38
C SER A 14 -1.61 7.17 3.53
N ALA A 15 -0.41 6.61 3.36
CA ALA A 15 0.84 7.35 3.58
C ALA A 15 1.95 6.90 2.61
N PRO A 16 2.51 7.80 1.78
CA PRO A 16 3.49 7.41 0.76
C PRO A 16 4.82 6.92 1.35
N CYS A 17 5.23 7.41 2.53
CA CYS A 17 6.52 7.08 3.16
C CYS A 17 6.69 5.57 3.45
N THR A 18 5.61 4.85 3.76
CA THR A 18 5.62 3.40 4.07
C THR A 18 5.01 2.55 2.94
N SER A 19 4.80 3.15 1.77
CA SER A 19 4.09 2.53 0.65
C SER A 19 5.01 1.98 -0.43
N LEU A 20 4.40 1.26 -1.36
CA LEU A 20 4.99 0.94 -2.66
C LEU A 20 4.30 1.80 -3.72
N PHE A 21 5.08 2.44 -4.57
CA PHE A 21 4.58 2.98 -5.83
C PHE A 21 4.38 1.85 -6.83
N LYS A 22 3.16 1.71 -7.33
CA LYS A 22 2.76 0.69 -8.30
C LYS A 22 2.23 1.37 -9.57
N PRO A 23 2.55 0.80 -10.75
CA PRO A 23 2.19 1.42 -12.02
C PRO A 23 0.68 1.24 -12.31
N VAL A 24 0.06 2.20 -12.98
CA VAL A 24 -1.32 2.15 -13.49
C VAL A 24 -1.38 2.73 -14.90
N LEU A 25 -2.30 2.20 -15.70
CA LEU A 25 -2.70 2.76 -16.99
C LEU A 25 -4.17 3.15 -16.89
N PHE A 26 -4.50 4.41 -17.18
CA PHE A 26 -5.89 4.84 -17.12
C PHE A 26 -6.78 4.13 -18.15
N ALA A 27 -6.21 3.76 -19.29
CA ALA A 27 -6.87 2.96 -20.33
C ALA A 27 -7.38 1.59 -19.83
N THR A 28 -6.76 1.02 -18.78
CA THR A 28 -7.14 -0.29 -18.22
C THR A 28 -8.10 -0.21 -17.05
N GLY A 29 -8.51 1.00 -16.64
CA GLY A 29 -9.30 1.21 -15.44
C GLY A 29 -8.50 1.07 -14.14
N ALA A 30 -9.21 1.16 -13.01
CA ALA A 30 -8.60 1.12 -11.68
C ALA A 30 -8.18 -0.32 -11.28
N PRO A 31 -7.00 -0.51 -10.67
CA PRO A 31 -6.59 -1.82 -10.18
C PRO A 31 -7.47 -2.29 -9.02
N PRO A 32 -7.63 -3.62 -8.81
CA PRO A 32 -8.44 -4.16 -7.73
C PRO A 32 -7.74 -3.95 -6.38
N VAL A 33 -8.10 -2.87 -5.67
CA VAL A 33 -7.52 -2.52 -4.34
C VAL A 33 -8.44 -2.87 -3.16
N GLY A 34 -9.56 -3.54 -3.43
CA GLY A 34 -10.59 -3.84 -2.44
C GLY A 34 -11.56 -2.66 -2.24
N PRO A 35 -12.31 -2.65 -1.12
CA PRO A 35 -13.28 -1.60 -0.83
C PRO A 35 -12.64 -0.20 -0.77
N ALA A 36 -13.33 0.78 -1.32
CA ALA A 36 -12.98 2.18 -1.14
C ALA A 36 -13.00 2.53 0.36
N PRO A 37 -12.06 3.36 0.84
CA PRO A 37 -12.12 3.83 2.22
C PRO A 37 -13.34 4.71 2.47
N SER A 38 -13.87 4.64 3.69
CA SER A 38 -14.78 5.62 4.26
C SER A 38 -14.16 6.28 5.50
N ASP A 39 -14.92 7.13 6.18
CA ASP A 39 -14.59 7.74 7.47
C ASP A 39 -14.44 6.74 8.63
N GLY A 40 -15.08 5.56 8.53
CA GLY A 40 -14.99 4.46 9.49
C GLY A 40 -13.90 3.44 9.14
N TYR A 41 -13.24 2.89 10.17
CA TYR A 41 -12.23 1.84 9.99
C TYR A 41 -12.81 0.58 9.32
N ASP A 42 -12.19 0.15 8.21
CA ASP A 42 -12.48 -1.12 7.54
C ASP A 42 -11.21 -1.96 7.32
N ARG A 43 -11.15 -3.13 7.95
CA ARG A 43 -10.02 -4.07 7.78
C ARG A 43 -9.90 -4.67 6.36
N LYS A 44 -10.94 -4.59 5.54
CA LYS A 44 -10.93 -5.06 4.14
C LYS A 44 -10.34 -4.00 3.19
N SER A 45 -10.51 -2.71 3.51
CA SER A 45 -9.91 -1.61 2.75
C SER A 45 -8.37 -1.64 2.81
N LEU A 46 -7.73 -1.49 1.64
CA LEU A 46 -6.27 -1.34 1.56
C LEU A 46 -5.80 -0.10 2.31
N TRP A 47 -6.53 1.01 2.19
CA TRP A 47 -6.19 2.28 2.80
C TRP A 47 -6.15 2.17 4.33
N TRP A 48 -7.19 1.62 4.96
CA TRP A 48 -7.25 1.48 6.43
C TRP A 48 -6.26 0.46 6.99
N ARG A 49 -6.00 -0.65 6.27
CA ARG A 49 -4.92 -1.57 6.65
C ARG A 49 -3.56 -0.88 6.62
N HIS A 50 -3.33 -0.02 5.62
CA HIS A 50 -2.11 0.75 5.51
C HIS A 50 -2.01 1.83 6.59
N GLU A 51 -3.12 2.51 6.90
CA GLU A 51 -3.16 3.53 7.94
C GLU A 51 -2.80 2.97 9.31
N ARG A 52 -3.30 1.77 9.63
CA ARG A 52 -2.92 1.06 10.85
C ARG A 52 -1.42 0.73 10.90
N LEU A 53 -0.82 0.31 9.78
CA LEU A 53 0.62 0.09 9.69
C LEU A 53 1.38 1.40 9.90
N HIS A 54 1.02 2.46 9.18
CA HIS A 54 1.65 3.77 9.23
C HIS A 54 1.66 4.32 10.66
N ARG A 55 0.50 4.38 11.32
CA ARG A 55 0.39 4.86 12.71
C ARG A 55 1.25 4.09 13.70
N ALA A 56 1.36 2.78 13.51
CA ALA A 56 2.16 1.96 14.39
C ALA A 56 3.68 2.13 14.12
N LEU A 57 4.09 2.47 12.89
CA LEU A 57 5.47 2.84 12.58
C LEU A 57 5.83 4.24 13.10
N LEU A 58 4.87 5.15 13.28
CA LEU A 58 5.16 6.49 13.82
C LEU A 58 5.72 6.50 15.26
N ALA A 59 5.56 5.42 16.02
CA ALA A 59 6.15 5.30 17.36
C ALA A 59 7.70 5.32 17.31
N ASP A 60 8.28 4.74 16.26
CA ASP A 60 9.70 4.84 15.91
C ASP A 60 9.82 4.78 14.38
N HIS A 61 9.60 5.92 13.75
CA HIS A 61 9.52 6.01 12.29
C HIS A 61 10.85 5.62 11.62
N ALA A 62 11.98 6.03 12.20
CA ALA A 62 13.29 5.73 11.63
C ALA A 62 13.58 4.23 11.62
N ALA A 63 13.39 3.55 12.77
CA ALA A 63 13.56 2.10 12.84
C ALA A 63 12.52 1.38 11.97
N GLY A 64 11.27 1.84 11.98
CA GLY A 64 10.18 1.28 11.18
C GLY A 64 10.44 1.31 9.69
N ILE A 65 10.93 2.44 9.15
CA ILE A 65 11.30 2.57 7.74
C ILE A 65 12.52 1.68 7.42
N ALA A 66 13.54 1.65 8.28
CA ALA A 66 14.71 0.81 8.08
C ALA A 66 14.35 -0.69 7.97
N LEU A 67 13.31 -1.15 8.67
CA LEU A 67 12.83 -2.54 8.57
C LEU A 67 12.21 -2.90 7.21
N ILE A 68 11.74 -1.93 6.42
CA ILE A 68 11.03 -2.17 5.16
C ILE A 68 11.75 -1.62 3.93
N ALA A 69 12.76 -0.76 4.09
CA ALA A 69 13.42 -0.04 3.00
C ALA A 69 13.94 -0.98 1.89
N ASP A 70 14.76 -1.98 2.23
CA ASP A 70 15.35 -2.88 1.23
C ASP A 70 14.29 -3.64 0.42
N GLU A 71 13.26 -4.17 1.10
CA GLU A 71 12.19 -4.92 0.44
C GLU A 71 11.34 -3.99 -0.44
N ARG A 72 11.03 -2.78 0.05
CA ARG A 72 10.30 -1.77 -0.70
C ARG A 72 11.07 -1.41 -1.97
N ASP A 73 12.33 -1.06 -1.84
CA ASP A 73 13.15 -0.56 -2.93
C ASP A 73 13.41 -1.66 -3.98
N ALA A 74 13.62 -2.91 -3.55
CA ALA A 74 13.74 -4.06 -4.44
C ALA A 74 12.44 -4.35 -5.21
N LEU A 75 11.29 -4.25 -4.56
CA LEU A 75 9.99 -4.43 -5.22
C LEU A 75 9.73 -3.34 -6.25
N GLU A 76 9.98 -2.08 -5.91
CA GLU A 76 9.78 -0.96 -6.85
C GLU A 76 10.76 -1.02 -8.02
N ALA A 77 12.01 -1.39 -7.80
CA ALA A 77 12.96 -1.66 -8.88
C ALA A 77 12.46 -2.78 -9.80
N GLY A 78 11.91 -3.86 -9.22
CA GLY A 78 11.28 -4.94 -9.96
C GLY A 78 10.02 -4.54 -10.74
N PHE A 79 9.26 -3.56 -10.25
CA PHE A 79 8.13 -2.99 -10.99
C PHE A 79 8.62 -2.14 -12.17
N ARG A 80 9.57 -1.23 -11.96
CA ARG A 80 10.14 -0.38 -13.02
C ARG A 80 10.69 -1.23 -14.16
N ALA A 81 11.56 -2.17 -13.81
CA ALA A 81 12.21 -3.03 -14.79
C ALA A 81 11.23 -3.94 -15.55
N ARG A 82 10.05 -4.23 -14.98
CA ARG A 82 8.99 -4.97 -15.69
C ARG A 82 8.26 -4.08 -16.67
N ILE A 83 7.92 -2.85 -16.28
CA ILE A 83 7.28 -1.88 -17.17
C ILE A 83 8.22 -1.51 -18.32
N ASP A 84 9.51 -1.30 -18.06
CA ASP A 84 10.49 -0.90 -19.08
C ASP A 84 10.68 -1.95 -20.18
N ARG A 85 10.44 -3.24 -19.88
CA ARG A 85 10.61 -4.37 -20.81
C ARG A 85 9.30 -4.92 -21.34
N ALA A 86 8.17 -4.31 -21.02
CA ALA A 86 6.86 -4.86 -21.33
C ALA A 86 6.46 -4.54 -22.78
N ASP A 87 6.30 -5.58 -23.59
CA ASP A 87 5.60 -5.47 -24.88
C ASP A 87 4.09 -5.27 -24.67
N ASP A 88 3.53 -5.92 -23.63
CA ASP A 88 2.16 -5.73 -23.15
C ASP A 88 2.16 -4.99 -21.80
N LEU A 89 2.01 -3.67 -21.88
CA LEU A 89 1.96 -2.79 -20.71
C LEU A 89 0.77 -3.09 -19.78
N ALA A 90 -0.38 -3.50 -20.32
CA ALA A 90 -1.58 -3.76 -19.52
C ALA A 90 -1.40 -5.01 -18.66
N ALA A 91 -0.89 -6.09 -19.25
CA ALA A 91 -0.56 -7.31 -18.51
C ALA A 91 0.53 -7.07 -17.45
N ALA A 92 1.56 -6.29 -17.81
CA ALA A 92 2.66 -5.94 -16.90
C ALA A 92 2.18 -5.13 -15.69
N VAL A 93 1.33 -4.13 -15.91
CA VAL A 93 0.69 -3.36 -14.84
C VAL A 93 -0.12 -4.27 -13.94
N ALA A 94 -0.99 -5.12 -14.51
CA ALA A 94 -1.82 -6.02 -13.72
C ALA A 94 -0.98 -6.99 -12.85
N ASP A 95 0.20 -7.41 -13.32
CA ASP A 95 1.12 -8.26 -12.56
C ASP A 95 1.70 -7.54 -11.33
N CYS A 96 2.05 -6.26 -11.45
CA CYS A 96 2.53 -5.45 -10.33
C CYS A 96 1.49 -5.34 -9.19
N TRP A 97 0.20 -5.50 -9.49
CA TRP A 97 -0.88 -5.45 -8.49
C TRP A 97 -1.25 -6.82 -7.90
N ARG A 98 -0.89 -7.94 -8.55
CA ARG A 98 -1.20 -9.30 -8.06
C ARG A 98 -0.26 -9.80 -6.97
N ARG A 99 0.94 -9.23 -6.84
CA ARG A 99 1.96 -9.77 -5.93
C ARG A 99 1.53 -9.64 -4.46
N PRO A 100 1.30 -10.76 -3.74
CA PRO A 100 1.09 -10.70 -2.31
C PRO A 100 2.39 -10.24 -1.65
N ARG A 101 2.28 -9.34 -0.65
CA ARG A 101 3.37 -9.06 0.29
C ARG A 101 3.73 -10.40 0.94
N ARG A 102 4.86 -11.00 0.55
CA ARG A 102 5.34 -12.19 1.25
C ARG A 102 5.82 -11.73 2.62
N PRO A 103 5.41 -12.40 3.71
CA PRO A 103 6.07 -12.15 5.00
C PRO A 103 7.56 -12.47 4.85
N ARG A 104 8.46 -11.61 5.35
CA ARG A 104 9.89 -11.94 5.47
C ARG A 104 9.99 -13.30 6.19
N ARG A 105 10.60 -14.30 5.54
CA ARG A 105 11.05 -15.51 6.23
C ARG A 105 12.38 -15.16 6.92
N GLY A 106 12.40 -15.14 8.25
CA GLY A 106 13.65 -15.17 9.03
C GLY A 106 14.24 -13.86 9.60
N GLY A 107 13.48 -12.77 9.77
CA GLY A 107 13.95 -11.55 10.46
C GLY A 107 13.61 -11.52 11.96
N PRO A 108 14.30 -10.69 12.79
CA PRO A 108 14.09 -10.67 14.24
C PRO A 108 12.65 -10.28 14.56
N ARG A 109 12.09 -10.95 15.59
CA ARG A 109 10.75 -10.86 16.20
C ARG A 109 9.69 -10.13 15.34
N ARG A 110 8.64 -10.88 14.95
CA ARG A 110 7.36 -10.37 14.46
C ARG A 110 6.99 -9.09 15.19
N TRP A 111 7.13 -7.96 14.51
CA TRP A 111 6.64 -6.69 15.02
C TRP A 111 5.12 -6.81 15.18
N SER A 112 4.66 -6.64 16.42
CA SER A 112 3.25 -6.60 16.76
C SER A 112 2.89 -5.14 16.96
N PRO A 113 1.98 -4.57 16.15
CA PRO A 113 1.51 -3.22 16.40
C PRO A 113 0.81 -3.19 17.78
N PRO A 114 0.84 -2.05 18.49
CA PRO A 114 -0.02 -1.85 19.64
C PRO A 114 -1.49 -2.09 19.24
N GLY A 115 -2.29 -2.61 20.19
CA GLY A 115 -3.72 -2.85 19.98
C GLY A 115 -4.44 -1.58 19.50
N PRO A 116 -5.59 -1.70 18.80
CA PRO A 116 -6.32 -0.52 18.35
C PRO A 116 -6.64 0.38 19.56
N ALA A 117 -6.42 1.69 19.40
CA ALA A 117 -6.95 2.65 20.35
C ALA A 117 -8.47 2.47 20.41
N ALA A 118 -9.03 2.46 21.62
CA ALA A 118 -10.47 2.37 21.83
C ALA A 118 -11.16 3.47 21.01
N GLN A 119 -12.19 3.10 20.25
CA GLN A 119 -12.99 4.07 19.52
C GLN A 119 -13.64 5.03 20.54
N PRO A 120 -13.64 6.35 20.30
CA PRO A 120 -14.37 7.27 21.16
C PRO A 120 -15.86 6.86 21.14
N THR A 121 -16.41 6.63 22.33
CA THR A 121 -17.83 6.32 22.50
C THR A 121 -18.64 7.49 21.95
N PRO A 122 -19.65 7.29 21.09
CA PRO A 122 -20.51 8.38 20.67
C PRO A 122 -21.14 9.00 21.92
N ALA A 123 -20.98 10.31 22.07
CA ALA A 123 -21.61 11.05 23.15
C ALA A 123 -23.12 10.84 23.04
N ALA A 124 -23.72 10.23 24.07
CA ALA A 124 -25.15 10.14 24.18
C ALA A 124 -25.71 11.56 24.12
N GLY A 125 -26.46 11.87 23.06
CA GLY A 125 -27.16 13.14 22.93
C GLY A 125 -28.03 13.34 24.16
N ARG A 126 -27.81 14.46 24.86
CA ARG A 126 -28.79 14.95 25.84
C ARG A 126 -29.97 15.48 25.02
N GLY A 127 -31.16 15.01 25.37
CA GLY A 127 -32.41 15.27 24.66
C GLY A 127 -32.95 16.68 24.82
#